data_AF-F8Q8F8-F1
#
_entry.id   AF-F8Q8F8-F1
#
_cell.length_a   1.000
_cell.length_b   1.000
_cell.length_c   1.000
_cell.angle_alpha   90.00
_cell.angle_beta   90.00
_cell.angle_gamma   90.00
#
_symmetry.space_group_name_H-M   'P 1'
#
loop_
_entity.id
_entity.type
_entity.pdbx_description
1 polymer ?
#
loop_
_entity_poly.entity_id
_entity_poly.type
_entity_poly.pdbx_seq_one_letter_code
_entity_poly.pdbx_strand_id
1 'polypeptide(L)'
;MNTLPITVSGFTVLPVTYQKSTHIIYARPHAVSKSAKSKNRNLPDGRTLFLVNVPPDASEREISLLFKSCGTVERVVFDHSPEEELRNEESDSDSEVAEEDVEIQDAEGQPEEQPRKKRKVSKEKQPKAPTVTPLSTTQLRTLRNTGGCAHVIFLDSSALDKAISGPIKPKSWPTSEEPRGLTHYMALHDSCRPPLDTVRAHADSAIELYDYEQAKNKQQAAYRKGEAVVDEDGFTLVTRGGAYGQTLGGGVGVANKKFQETGKMNNRKKKEGKEKESFYAFQKAEKQRKAIVDIKKNWEADKARIEKLKESRKYKPY
;
A
#
# COMPACT_ATOMS: atom_id res chain seq x y z
N MET A 1 -42.42 -41.62 3.65
CA MET A 1 -41.03 -41.21 3.94
C MET A 1 -40.35 -41.02 2.60
N ASN A 2 -40.11 -39.78 2.18
CA ASN A 2 -39.50 -39.53 0.87
C ASN A 2 -38.03 -39.97 0.92
N THR A 3 -37.70 -41.03 0.19
CA THR A 3 -36.33 -41.47 -0.02
C THR A 3 -35.64 -40.48 -0.94
N LEU A 4 -34.71 -39.68 -0.41
CA LEU A 4 -33.88 -38.81 -1.23
C LEU A 4 -32.94 -39.66 -2.11
N PRO A 5 -32.67 -39.23 -3.36
CA PRO A 5 -31.68 -39.91 -4.20
C PRO A 5 -30.30 -39.79 -3.57
N ILE A 6 -29.48 -40.84 -3.69
CA ILE A 6 -28.10 -40.85 -3.17
C ILE A 6 -27.22 -39.89 -3.98
N THR A 7 -27.42 -39.85 -5.30
CA THR A 7 -26.68 -38.99 -6.22
C THR A 7 -27.61 -38.26 -7.20
N VAL A 8 -27.28 -37.02 -7.53
CA VAL A 8 -27.97 -36.16 -8.51
C VAL A 8 -26.93 -35.46 -9.37
N SER A 9 -26.91 -35.73 -10.68
CA SER A 9 -25.98 -35.08 -11.64
C SER A 9 -24.50 -35.11 -11.23
N GLY A 10 -24.05 -36.22 -10.62
CA GLY A 10 -22.67 -36.38 -10.13
C GLY A 10 -22.40 -35.77 -8.76
N PHE A 11 -23.41 -35.23 -8.08
CA PHE A 11 -23.32 -34.79 -6.69
C PHE A 11 -23.92 -35.84 -5.75
N THR A 12 -23.22 -36.17 -4.68
CA THR A 12 -23.73 -36.90 -3.53
C THR A 12 -24.63 -35.99 -2.70
N VAL A 13 -25.83 -36.48 -2.37
CA VAL A 13 -26.82 -35.74 -1.58
C VAL A 13 -26.57 -35.98 -0.09
N LEU A 14 -26.33 -34.89 0.64
CA LEU A 14 -26.02 -34.90 2.08
C LEU A 14 -27.17 -34.22 2.85
N PRO A 15 -28.17 -34.98 3.33
CA PRO A 15 -29.22 -34.43 4.18
C PRO A 15 -28.68 -34.15 5.59
N VAL A 16 -28.85 -32.92 6.02
CA VAL A 16 -28.51 -32.42 7.35
C VAL A 16 -29.78 -32.04 8.08
N THR A 17 -29.90 -32.48 9.32
CA THR A 17 -31.05 -32.19 10.20
C THR A 17 -30.75 -31.02 11.13
N TYR A 18 -31.62 -30.01 11.08
CA TYR A 18 -31.74 -28.95 12.08
C TYR A 18 -32.84 -29.31 13.08
N GLN A 19 -33.01 -28.50 14.13
CA GLN A 19 -34.03 -28.74 15.15
C GLN A 19 -35.46 -28.86 14.61
N LYS A 20 -35.79 -28.14 13.53
CA LYS A 20 -37.15 -28.05 12.97
C LYS A 20 -37.22 -28.27 11.45
N SER A 21 -36.11 -28.52 10.78
CA SER A 21 -36.05 -28.59 9.32
C SER A 21 -34.89 -29.47 8.86
N THR A 22 -34.92 -29.85 7.58
CA THR A 22 -33.82 -30.58 6.94
C THR A 22 -33.25 -29.73 5.81
N HIS A 23 -31.94 -29.53 5.82
CA HIS A 23 -31.22 -28.84 4.75
C HIS A 23 -30.44 -29.86 3.94
N ILE A 24 -30.41 -29.71 2.62
CA ILE A 24 -29.75 -30.66 1.73
C ILE A 24 -28.52 -29.99 1.13
N ILE A 25 -27.35 -30.53 1.44
CA ILE A 25 -26.07 -30.11 0.87
C ILE A 25 -25.71 -31.06 -0.26
N TYR A 26 -25.17 -30.53 -1.35
CA TYR A 26 -24.70 -31.35 -2.48
C TYR A 26 -23.18 -31.37 -2.49
N ALA A 27 -22.60 -32.55 -2.55
CA ALA A 27 -21.15 -32.73 -2.47
C ALA A 27 -20.62 -33.46 -3.71
N ARG A 28 -19.49 -33.02 -4.26
CA ARG A 28 -18.76 -33.75 -5.30
C ARG A 28 -17.26 -33.63 -5.08
N PRO A 29 -16.44 -34.57 -5.55
CA PRO A 29 -15.01 -34.33 -5.63
C PRO A 29 -14.73 -33.08 -6.46
N HIS A 30 -13.86 -32.21 -5.96
CA HIS A 30 -13.44 -31.03 -6.72
C HIS A 30 -12.60 -31.49 -7.92
N ALA A 31 -12.99 -31.05 -9.11
CA ALA A 31 -12.20 -31.25 -10.31
C ALA A 31 -11.51 -29.92 -10.64
N VAL A 32 -10.18 -29.93 -10.70
CA VAL A 32 -9.41 -28.73 -10.99
C VAL A 32 -9.68 -28.29 -12.44
N SER A 33 -10.25 -27.10 -12.62
CA SER A 33 -10.33 -26.48 -13.94
C SER A 33 -8.98 -25.86 -14.28
N LYS A 34 -8.47 -26.07 -15.51
CA LYS A 34 -7.20 -25.48 -16.00
C LYS A 34 -7.26 -23.96 -16.23
N SER A 35 -8.35 -23.29 -15.83
CA SER A 35 -8.54 -21.85 -15.96
C SER A 35 -7.59 -21.06 -15.05
N ALA A 36 -7.09 -19.91 -15.52
CA ALA A 36 -6.19 -19.04 -14.74
C ALA A 36 -6.78 -18.60 -13.39
N LYS A 37 -8.12 -18.46 -13.28
CA LYS A 37 -8.81 -18.09 -12.03
C LYS A 37 -8.73 -19.16 -10.92
N SER A 38 -8.51 -20.43 -11.26
CA SER A 38 -8.44 -21.51 -10.26
C SER A 38 -7.06 -21.65 -9.62
N LYS A 39 -6.00 -21.11 -10.25
CA LYS A 39 -4.62 -21.20 -9.76
C LYS A 39 -4.38 -20.42 -8.47
N ASN A 40 -5.14 -19.35 -8.24
CA ASN A 40 -4.92 -18.45 -7.11
C ASN A 40 -5.39 -19.01 -5.76
N ARG A 41 -6.26 -20.03 -5.73
CA ARG A 41 -6.84 -20.54 -4.48
C ARG A 41 -6.09 -21.73 -3.85
N ASN A 42 -4.98 -22.19 -4.43
CA ASN A 42 -4.20 -23.35 -3.94
C ASN A 42 -5.12 -24.49 -3.46
N LEU A 43 -6.00 -24.95 -4.36
CA LEU A 43 -6.96 -26.04 -4.14
C LEU A 43 -6.35 -27.34 -4.66
N PRO A 44 -5.87 -28.23 -3.78
CA PRO A 44 -5.16 -29.44 -4.15
C PRO A 44 -6.11 -30.49 -4.73
N ASP A 45 -5.69 -31.14 -5.81
CA ASP A 45 -6.46 -32.20 -6.45
C ASP A 45 -6.51 -33.47 -5.59
N GLY A 46 -7.56 -34.27 -5.75
CA GLY A 46 -7.71 -35.57 -5.08
C GLY A 46 -7.93 -35.53 -3.56
N ARG A 47 -7.85 -34.36 -2.91
CA ARG A 47 -8.14 -34.17 -1.47
C ARG A 47 -9.15 -33.07 -1.17
N THR A 48 -9.72 -32.45 -2.20
CA THR A 48 -10.67 -31.34 -2.06
C THR A 48 -12.09 -31.78 -2.41
N LEU A 49 -13.04 -31.49 -1.54
CA LEU A 49 -14.46 -31.72 -1.73
C LEU A 49 -15.16 -30.40 -2.04
N PHE A 50 -15.94 -30.37 -3.12
CA PHE A 50 -16.78 -29.23 -3.48
C PHE A 50 -18.19 -29.42 -2.93
N LEU A 51 -18.66 -28.43 -2.18
CA LEU A 51 -19.99 -28.37 -1.58
C LEU A 51 -20.81 -27.25 -2.21
N VAL A 52 -22.08 -27.52 -2.45
CA VAL A 52 -23.07 -26.58 -2.96
C VAL A 52 -24.27 -26.56 -2.03
N ASN A 53 -24.96 -25.41 -1.99
CA ASN A 53 -26.07 -25.16 -1.09
C ASN A 53 -25.63 -25.26 0.38
N VAL A 54 -24.49 -24.65 0.70
CA VAL A 54 -24.01 -24.57 2.07
C VAL A 54 -24.92 -23.64 2.88
N PRO A 55 -25.31 -24.00 4.12
CA PRO A 55 -26.12 -23.14 4.96
C PRO A 55 -25.48 -21.77 5.24
N PRO A 56 -26.30 -20.71 5.39
CA PRO A 56 -25.80 -19.36 5.67
C PRO A 56 -25.12 -19.24 7.03
N ASP A 57 -25.45 -20.12 7.98
CA ASP A 57 -24.83 -20.18 9.31
C ASP A 57 -23.56 -21.03 9.35
N ALA A 58 -23.12 -21.62 8.23
CA ALA A 58 -21.96 -22.49 8.20
C ALA A 58 -20.64 -21.71 8.31
N SER A 59 -19.91 -21.94 9.41
CA SER A 59 -18.51 -21.56 9.54
C SER A 59 -17.60 -22.76 9.25
N GLU A 60 -16.29 -22.50 9.22
CA GLU A 60 -15.28 -23.55 9.11
C GLU A 60 -15.42 -24.61 10.22
N ARG A 61 -15.81 -24.22 11.44
CA ARG A 61 -16.02 -25.12 12.56
C ARG A 61 -17.16 -26.11 12.29
N GLU A 62 -18.32 -25.65 11.83
CA GLU A 62 -19.47 -26.54 11.59
C GLU A 62 -19.19 -27.53 10.47
N ILE A 63 -18.56 -27.06 9.39
CA ILE A 63 -18.20 -27.93 8.27
C ILE A 63 -17.14 -28.96 8.71
N SER A 64 -16.14 -28.53 9.47
CA SER A 64 -15.13 -29.45 10.03
C SER A 64 -15.74 -30.50 10.95
N LEU A 65 -16.70 -30.12 11.80
CA LEU A 65 -17.42 -31.05 12.67
C LEU A 65 -18.31 -32.02 11.87
N LEU A 66 -18.95 -31.54 10.81
CA LEU A 66 -19.80 -32.37 9.94
C LEU A 66 -18.98 -33.48 9.26
N PHE A 67 -17.76 -33.15 8.80
CA PHE A 67 -16.87 -34.08 8.09
C PHE A 67 -15.84 -34.79 8.97
N LYS A 68 -15.82 -34.53 10.29
CA LYS A 68 -14.91 -35.18 11.25
C LYS A 68 -14.93 -36.70 11.19
N SER A 69 -16.09 -37.31 10.89
CA SER A 69 -16.21 -38.77 10.75
C SER A 69 -15.55 -39.33 9.48
N CYS A 70 -15.38 -38.49 8.46
CA CYS A 70 -14.80 -38.87 7.16
C CYS A 70 -13.28 -38.75 7.21
N GLY A 71 -12.75 -37.71 7.88
CA GLY A 71 -11.32 -37.54 8.13
C GLY A 71 -10.99 -36.16 8.73
N THR A 72 -9.70 -35.87 8.85
CA THR A 72 -9.19 -34.58 9.33
C THR A 72 -9.26 -33.54 8.22
N VAL A 73 -9.93 -32.42 8.49
CA VAL A 73 -10.01 -31.26 7.59
C VAL A 73 -8.79 -30.37 7.83
N GLU A 74 -8.08 -29.99 6.75
CA GLU A 74 -6.96 -29.03 6.79
C GLU A 74 -7.50 -27.60 6.87
N ARG A 75 -8.39 -27.23 5.95
CA ARG A 75 -9.04 -25.92 5.90
C ARG A 75 -10.33 -25.97 5.09
N VAL A 76 -11.19 -24.97 5.30
CA VAL A 76 -12.40 -24.77 4.51
C VAL A 76 -12.38 -23.41 3.81
N VAL A 77 -12.44 -23.42 2.49
CA VAL A 77 -12.45 -22.21 1.66
C VAL A 77 -13.86 -21.96 1.14
N PHE A 78 -14.42 -20.80 1.43
CA PHE A 78 -15.75 -20.42 0.96
C PHE A 78 -15.65 -19.50 -0.25
N ASP A 79 -16.57 -19.67 -1.21
CA ASP A 79 -16.50 -18.94 -2.48
C ASP A 79 -16.87 -17.46 -2.35
N HIS A 80 -17.53 -17.07 -1.26
CA HIS A 80 -17.90 -15.69 -0.92
C HIS A 80 -17.38 -15.37 0.48
N SER A 81 -16.06 -15.35 0.63
CA SER A 81 -15.47 -14.73 1.81
C SER A 81 -15.49 -13.21 1.60
N PRO A 82 -16.04 -12.38 2.51
CA PRO A 82 -16.02 -10.92 2.36
C PRO A 82 -14.58 -10.37 2.23
N GLU A 83 -13.59 -11.09 2.77
CA GLU A 83 -12.17 -10.77 2.58
C GLU A 83 -11.69 -10.94 1.12
N GLU A 84 -12.27 -11.87 0.35
CA GLU A 84 -11.95 -12.03 -1.07
C GLU A 84 -12.67 -11.00 -1.94
N GLU A 85 -13.86 -10.52 -1.54
CA GLU A 85 -14.51 -9.38 -2.20
C GLU A 85 -13.66 -8.12 -2.07
N LEU A 86 -13.20 -7.80 -0.85
CA LEU A 86 -12.31 -6.66 -0.59
C LEU A 86 -10.99 -6.76 -1.38
N ARG A 87 -10.36 -7.94 -1.43
CA ARG A 87 -9.13 -8.17 -2.20
C ARG A 87 -9.33 -8.06 -3.72
N ASN A 88 -10.48 -8.52 -4.24
CA ASN A 88 -10.79 -8.39 -5.66
C ASN A 88 -11.07 -6.92 -6.04
N GLU A 89 -11.73 -6.16 -5.17
CA GLU A 89 -11.95 -4.72 -5.36
C GLU A 89 -10.64 -3.93 -5.33
N GLU A 90 -9.70 -4.28 -4.44
CA GLU A 90 -8.36 -3.69 -4.41
C GLU A 90 -7.54 -4.06 -5.66
N SER A 91 -7.66 -5.30 -6.15
CA SER A 91 -6.92 -5.77 -7.33
C SER A 91 -7.37 -5.16 -8.66
N ASP A 92 -8.63 -4.74 -8.80
CA ASP A 92 -9.12 -4.05 -10.01
C ASP A 92 -8.75 -2.56 -10.02
N SER A 93 -8.38 -1.98 -8.86
CA SER A 93 -7.97 -0.58 -8.74
C SER A 93 -6.47 -0.32 -8.97
N ASP A 94 -5.63 -1.36 -9.00
CA ASP A 94 -4.16 -1.25 -8.99
C ASP A 94 -3.50 -1.56 -10.35
N SER A 95 -4.26 -1.55 -11.45
CA SER A 95 -3.74 -1.92 -12.78
C SER A 95 -2.89 -0.86 -13.49
N GLU A 96 -2.55 0.27 -12.86
CA GLU A 96 -1.66 1.29 -13.45
C GLU A 96 -0.57 1.86 -12.52
N VAL A 97 0.16 1.01 -11.81
CA VAL A 97 1.49 1.41 -11.32
C VAL A 97 2.50 0.28 -11.55
N ALA A 98 3.28 0.42 -12.61
CA ALA A 98 4.45 -0.40 -12.86
C ALA A 98 5.48 -0.12 -11.75
N GLU A 99 5.61 -1.05 -10.81
CA GLU A 99 6.71 -1.04 -9.84
C GLU A 99 8.01 -1.48 -10.53
N GLU A 100 8.97 -0.56 -10.62
CA GLU A 100 10.36 -0.89 -10.94
C GLU A 100 11.00 -1.52 -9.70
N ASP A 101 11.25 -2.84 -9.78
CA ASP A 101 12.07 -3.59 -8.83
C ASP A 101 13.47 -2.97 -8.69
N VAL A 102 13.82 -2.53 -7.49
CA VAL A 102 15.21 -2.24 -7.11
C VAL A 102 15.66 -3.30 -6.11
N GLU A 103 16.33 -4.32 -6.61
CA GLU A 103 17.12 -5.26 -5.82
C GLU A 103 18.22 -4.51 -5.05
N ILE A 104 18.17 -4.58 -3.72
CA ILE A 104 19.29 -4.22 -2.85
C ILE A 104 20.08 -5.51 -2.60
N GLN A 105 21.25 -5.62 -3.23
CA GLN A 105 22.24 -6.66 -2.93
C GLN A 105 22.97 -6.29 -1.64
N ASP A 106 22.77 -7.08 -0.58
CA ASP A 106 23.58 -7.05 0.63
C ASP A 106 24.99 -7.57 0.30
N ALA A 107 25.98 -6.68 0.39
CA ALA A 107 27.39 -7.04 0.37
C ALA A 107 27.90 -7.15 1.80
N GLU A 108 28.35 -8.36 2.17
CA GLU A 108 29.04 -8.66 3.42
C GLU A 108 30.29 -7.78 3.60
N GLY A 109 30.39 -7.16 4.79
CA GLY A 109 31.60 -6.50 5.25
C GLY A 109 31.57 -6.40 6.78
N GLN A 110 32.29 -7.28 7.46
CA GLN A 110 32.59 -7.13 8.89
C GLN A 110 33.47 -5.89 9.08
N PRO A 111 33.28 -5.16 10.19
CA PRO A 111 34.44 -4.86 11.02
C PRO A 111 34.20 -5.19 12.49
N GLU A 112 35.22 -5.80 13.10
CA GLU A 112 35.37 -5.90 14.54
C GLU A 112 35.66 -4.51 15.12
N GLU A 113 34.95 -4.08 16.17
CA GLU A 113 35.46 -3.04 17.05
C GLU A 113 35.04 -3.19 18.52
N GLN A 114 35.99 -2.85 19.38
CA GLN A 114 36.16 -3.20 20.79
C GLN A 114 35.23 -2.42 21.77
N PRO A 115 35.05 -2.91 23.02
CA PRO A 115 34.04 -2.37 23.93
C PRO A 115 34.46 -1.04 24.55
N ARG A 116 33.79 0.05 24.17
CA ARG A 116 33.86 1.34 24.89
C ARG A 116 33.11 1.25 26.23
N LYS A 117 33.81 1.56 27.32
CA LYS A 117 33.25 1.66 28.68
C LYS A 117 32.20 2.77 28.76
N LYS A 118 30.91 2.39 28.77
CA LYS A 118 29.80 3.32 28.99
C LYS A 118 29.75 3.77 30.46
N ARG A 119 29.83 5.08 30.69
CA ARG A 119 29.40 5.69 31.96
C ARG A 119 27.93 5.34 32.19
N LYS A 120 27.63 4.80 33.37
CA LYS A 120 26.30 4.38 33.79
C LYS A 120 25.45 5.64 34.06
N VAL A 121 24.88 6.22 33.01
CA VAL A 121 23.79 7.19 33.16
C VAL A 121 22.56 6.39 33.59
N SER A 122 21.94 6.83 34.68
CA SER A 122 20.69 6.29 35.22
C SER A 122 19.69 6.06 34.08
N LYS A 123 19.22 4.82 33.97
CA LYS A 123 18.22 4.36 33.02
C LYS A 123 16.88 5.00 33.39
N GLU A 124 16.70 6.29 33.08
CA GLU A 124 15.38 6.89 33.03
C GLU A 124 14.58 6.08 32.01
N LYS A 125 13.42 5.58 32.45
CA LYS A 125 12.50 4.81 31.61
C LYS A 125 12.22 5.66 30.37
N GLN A 126 12.67 5.21 29.20
CA GLN A 126 12.21 5.79 27.94
C GLN A 126 10.67 5.82 27.97
N PRO A 127 10.05 6.94 27.56
CA PRO A 127 8.59 7.05 27.58
C PRO A 127 8.03 5.93 26.69
N LYS A 128 7.28 5.01 27.31
CA LYS A 128 6.58 3.96 26.58
C LYS A 128 5.61 4.62 25.62
N ALA A 129 5.57 4.16 24.37
CA ALA A 129 4.59 4.62 23.41
C ALA A 129 3.18 4.42 23.99
N PRO A 130 2.29 5.41 23.91
CA PRO A 130 0.90 5.24 24.33
C PRO A 130 0.25 4.13 23.49
N THR A 131 -0.56 3.30 24.13
CA THR A 131 -1.26 2.18 23.49
C THR A 131 -2.71 2.59 23.26
N VAL A 132 -3.20 2.44 22.02
CA VAL A 132 -4.59 2.77 21.69
C VAL A 132 -5.51 1.83 22.43
N THR A 133 -6.53 2.39 23.09
CA THR A 133 -7.58 1.61 23.75
C THR A 133 -8.52 1.08 22.67
N PRO A 134 -8.59 -0.23 22.42
CA PRO A 134 -9.41 -0.77 21.33
C PRO A 134 -10.91 -0.61 21.62
N LEU A 135 -11.70 -0.41 20.57
CA LEU A 135 -13.16 -0.47 20.68
C LEU A 135 -13.60 -1.91 21.02
N SER A 136 -14.62 -2.05 21.86
CA SER A 136 -15.22 -3.35 22.16
C SER A 136 -15.99 -3.87 20.93
N THR A 137 -15.30 -4.58 20.04
CA THR A 137 -15.95 -5.27 18.93
C THR A 137 -16.32 -6.66 19.39
N THR A 138 -17.62 -6.97 19.46
CA THR A 138 -18.07 -8.34 19.68
C THR A 138 -17.80 -9.11 18.40
N GLN A 139 -16.94 -10.13 18.45
CA GLN A 139 -16.73 -11.01 17.31
C GLN A 139 -17.97 -11.88 17.10
N LEU A 140 -18.88 -11.40 16.27
CA LEU A 140 -20.07 -12.13 15.89
C LEU A 140 -19.76 -13.06 14.73
N ARG A 141 -20.53 -14.15 14.65
CA ARG A 141 -20.46 -15.09 13.54
C ARG A 141 -20.72 -14.39 12.21
N THR A 142 -19.84 -14.61 11.25
CA THR A 142 -20.09 -14.20 9.85
C THR A 142 -21.18 -15.07 9.24
N LEU A 143 -22.32 -14.46 8.93
CA LEU A 143 -23.40 -15.10 8.17
C LEU A 143 -23.13 -14.94 6.67
N ARG A 144 -23.43 -15.98 5.89
CA ARG A 144 -23.20 -16.05 4.45
C ARG A 144 -24.50 -16.00 3.67
N ASN A 145 -24.39 -15.78 2.36
CA ASN A 145 -25.53 -15.84 1.45
C ASN A 145 -26.06 -17.29 1.34
N THR A 146 -27.36 -17.40 1.10
CA THR A 146 -28.02 -18.70 0.86
C THR A 146 -27.55 -19.32 -0.44
N GLY A 147 -27.42 -20.65 -0.48
CA GLY A 147 -27.02 -21.34 -1.70
C GLY A 147 -25.52 -21.29 -2.01
N GLY A 148 -24.69 -20.81 -1.08
CA GLY A 148 -23.25 -20.65 -1.27
C GLY A 148 -22.50 -21.96 -1.53
N CYS A 149 -21.28 -21.81 -2.04
CA CYS A 149 -20.35 -22.90 -2.34
C CYS A 149 -19.18 -22.91 -1.34
N ALA A 150 -18.70 -24.10 -1.00
CA ALA A 150 -17.49 -24.26 -0.18
C ALA A 150 -16.59 -25.37 -0.72
N HIS A 151 -15.30 -25.23 -0.49
CA HIS A 151 -14.27 -26.22 -0.77
C HIS A 151 -13.70 -26.70 0.56
N VAL A 152 -13.87 -27.99 0.86
CA VAL A 152 -13.31 -28.62 2.05
C VAL A 152 -12.05 -29.35 1.64
N ILE A 153 -10.92 -28.95 2.19
CA ILE A 153 -9.63 -29.56 1.91
C ILE A 153 -9.32 -30.54 3.02
N PHE A 154 -9.23 -31.83 2.69
CA PHE A 154 -8.83 -32.86 3.65
C PHE A 154 -7.32 -33.00 3.72
N LEU A 155 -6.84 -33.43 4.88
CA LEU A 155 -5.42 -33.76 5.07
C LEU A 155 -5.03 -35.01 4.28
N ASP A 156 -5.92 -36.00 4.22
CA ASP A 156 -5.70 -37.28 3.53
C ASP A 156 -6.71 -37.50 2.39
N SER A 157 -6.25 -38.11 1.30
CA SER A 157 -7.05 -38.45 0.12
C SER A 157 -8.18 -39.44 0.45
N SER A 158 -7.94 -40.39 1.37
CA SER A 158 -8.95 -41.39 1.77
C SER A 158 -10.20 -40.78 2.41
N ALA A 159 -10.08 -39.57 2.98
CA ALA A 159 -11.19 -38.85 3.57
C ALA A 159 -12.18 -38.34 2.52
N LEU A 160 -11.70 -38.04 1.30
CA LEU A 160 -12.53 -37.62 0.18
C LEU A 160 -13.47 -38.75 -0.26
N ASP A 161 -12.93 -39.96 -0.43
CA ASP A 161 -13.71 -41.14 -0.81
C ASP A 161 -14.80 -41.46 0.23
N LYS A 162 -14.45 -41.35 1.53
CA LYS A 162 -15.40 -41.53 2.64
C LYS A 162 -16.45 -40.42 2.71
N ALA A 163 -16.16 -39.22 2.23
CA ALA A 163 -17.13 -38.14 2.18
C ALA A 163 -18.12 -38.34 1.01
N ILE A 164 -17.64 -38.86 -0.12
CA ILE A 164 -18.43 -39.08 -1.35
C ILE A 164 -19.30 -40.32 -1.25
N SER A 165 -18.85 -41.37 -0.55
CA SER A 165 -19.64 -42.59 -0.32
C SER A 165 -20.98 -42.32 0.37
N GLY A 166 -21.13 -41.12 0.96
CA GLY A 166 -22.38 -40.60 1.46
C GLY A 166 -22.70 -41.14 2.86
N PRO A 167 -23.41 -40.37 3.68
CA PRO A 167 -23.77 -40.79 5.01
C PRO A 167 -24.94 -41.77 4.94
N ILE A 168 -24.78 -42.94 5.57
CA ILE A 168 -25.82 -43.98 5.68
C ILE A 168 -27.07 -43.44 6.42
N LYS A 169 -26.90 -42.41 7.26
CA LYS A 169 -27.97 -41.74 8.03
C LYS A 169 -27.80 -40.21 7.98
N PRO A 170 -28.88 -39.44 7.98
CA PRO A 170 -28.80 -37.98 8.03
C PRO A 170 -28.06 -37.52 9.28
N LYS A 171 -27.11 -36.59 9.12
CA LYS A 171 -26.33 -36.02 10.22
C LYS A 171 -27.06 -34.84 10.84
N SER A 172 -26.92 -34.64 12.15
CA SER A 172 -27.39 -33.41 12.79
C SER A 172 -26.41 -32.26 12.50
N TRP A 173 -26.95 -31.07 12.25
CA TRP A 173 -26.13 -29.87 12.11
C TRP A 173 -25.53 -29.51 13.47
N PRO A 174 -24.20 -29.26 13.56
CA PRO A 174 -23.57 -28.87 14.82
C PRO A 174 -24.13 -27.55 15.35
N THR A 175 -24.46 -27.54 16.64
CA THR A 175 -24.96 -26.36 17.35
C THR A 175 -23.81 -25.64 18.06
N SER A 176 -23.77 -24.31 17.99
CA SER A 176 -22.85 -23.45 18.74
C SER A 176 -23.66 -22.57 19.70
N GLU A 177 -23.04 -22.14 20.80
CA GLU A 177 -23.63 -21.25 21.82
C GLU A 177 -23.74 -19.79 21.35
N GLU A 178 -23.16 -19.46 20.19
CA GLU A 178 -23.22 -18.12 19.60
C GLU A 178 -24.65 -17.69 19.26
N PRO A 179 -24.97 -16.38 19.34
CA PRO A 179 -26.29 -15.87 19.00
C PRO A 179 -26.61 -16.11 17.51
N ARG A 180 -27.85 -16.47 17.21
CA ARG A 180 -28.36 -16.79 15.87
C ARG A 180 -29.70 -16.11 15.62
N GLY A 181 -30.03 -15.83 14.36
CA GLY A 181 -31.29 -15.21 14.00
C GLY A 181 -31.43 -13.81 14.59
N LEU A 182 -32.56 -13.51 15.25
CA LEU A 182 -32.82 -12.17 15.79
C LEU A 182 -31.78 -11.74 16.84
N THR A 183 -31.36 -12.65 17.73
CA THR A 183 -30.39 -12.32 18.79
C THR A 183 -29.03 -11.92 18.22
N HIS A 184 -28.64 -12.52 17.09
CA HIS A 184 -27.43 -12.13 16.36
C HIS A 184 -27.53 -10.68 15.86
N TYR A 185 -28.63 -10.32 15.21
CA TYR A 185 -28.80 -8.98 14.68
C TYR A 185 -28.96 -7.92 15.76
N MET A 186 -29.56 -8.26 16.91
CA MET A 186 -29.58 -7.37 18.08
C MET A 186 -28.16 -7.12 18.61
N ALA A 187 -27.37 -8.18 18.79
CA ALA A 187 -25.98 -8.04 19.22
C ALA A 187 -25.14 -7.25 18.20
N LEU A 188 -25.37 -7.43 16.89
CA LEU A 188 -24.72 -6.66 15.84
C LEU A 188 -25.11 -5.18 15.94
N HIS A 189 -26.40 -4.90 16.05
CA HIS A 189 -26.93 -3.55 16.21
C HIS A 189 -26.30 -2.81 17.41
N ASP A 190 -26.15 -3.51 18.54
CA ASP A 190 -25.55 -2.98 19.76
C ASP A 190 -24.03 -2.78 19.61
N SER A 191 -23.34 -3.70 18.93
CA SER A 191 -21.91 -3.59 18.64
C SER A 191 -21.57 -2.40 17.72
N CYS A 192 -22.47 -2.02 16.82
CA CYS A 192 -22.34 -0.85 15.97
C CYS A 192 -22.58 0.48 16.73
N ARG A 193 -23.09 0.42 17.96
CA ARG A 193 -23.43 1.59 18.79
C ARG A 193 -22.76 1.48 20.17
N PRO A 194 -21.42 1.46 20.23
CA PRO A 194 -20.72 1.51 21.49
C PRO A 194 -21.05 2.82 22.25
N PRO A 195 -20.99 2.80 23.59
CA PRO A 195 -21.24 4.00 24.39
C PRO A 195 -20.21 5.11 24.07
N LEU A 196 -20.63 6.37 24.19
CA LEU A 196 -19.79 7.52 23.83
C LEU A 196 -18.47 7.56 24.62
N ASP A 197 -18.47 7.07 25.86
CA ASP A 197 -17.28 7.05 26.72
C ASP A 197 -16.17 6.14 26.16
N THR A 198 -16.53 4.98 25.60
CA THR A 198 -15.54 4.05 25.01
C THR A 198 -15.01 4.58 23.68
N VAL A 199 -15.88 5.19 22.88
CA VAL A 199 -15.49 5.87 21.63
C VAL A 199 -14.53 7.02 21.91
N ARG A 200 -14.82 7.82 22.94
CA ARG A 200 -13.96 8.91 23.38
C ARG A 200 -12.60 8.41 23.85
N ALA A 201 -12.56 7.39 24.70
CA ALA A 201 -11.29 6.82 25.18
C ALA A 201 -10.43 6.27 24.02
N HIS A 202 -11.05 5.62 23.03
CA HIS A 202 -10.35 5.18 21.82
C HIS A 202 -9.81 6.38 21.02
N ALA A 203 -10.63 7.41 20.77
CA ALA A 203 -10.21 8.59 20.02
C ALA A 203 -9.07 9.37 20.70
N ASP A 204 -9.20 9.62 22.01
CA ASP A 204 -8.19 10.33 22.80
C ASP A 204 -6.86 9.55 22.77
N SER A 205 -6.89 8.23 23.02
CA SER A 205 -5.66 7.41 22.97
C SER A 205 -5.04 7.27 21.57
N ALA A 206 -5.85 7.31 20.50
CA ALA A 206 -5.36 7.34 19.13
C ALA A 206 -4.66 8.67 18.79
N ILE A 207 -5.21 9.80 19.26
CA ILE A 207 -4.60 11.13 19.10
C ILE A 207 -3.28 11.20 19.89
N GLU A 208 -3.26 10.68 21.12
CA GLU A 208 -2.03 10.62 21.93
C GLU A 208 -0.91 9.84 21.24
N LEU A 209 -1.23 8.70 20.62
CA LEU A 209 -0.26 7.93 19.83
C LEU A 209 0.24 8.72 18.63
N TYR A 210 -0.66 9.34 17.87
CA TYR A 210 -0.29 10.16 16.74
C TYR A 210 0.65 11.31 17.16
N ASP A 211 0.33 12.03 18.22
CA ASP A 211 1.15 13.12 18.75
C ASP A 211 2.52 12.62 19.23
N TYR A 212 2.56 11.46 19.88
CA TYR A 212 3.81 10.80 20.28
C TYR A 212 4.69 10.47 19.07
N GLU A 213 4.12 9.90 18.00
CA GLU A 213 4.84 9.59 16.76
C GLU A 213 5.33 10.86 16.05
N GLN A 214 4.51 11.91 15.99
CA GLN A 214 4.90 13.20 15.43
C GLN A 214 6.06 13.82 16.22
N ALA A 215 6.00 13.78 17.55
CA ALA A 215 7.07 14.28 18.41
C ALA A 215 8.37 13.47 18.22
N LYS A 216 8.27 12.14 18.16
CA LYS A 216 9.41 11.25 17.88
C LYS A 216 10.05 11.55 16.53
N ASN A 217 9.24 11.69 15.47
CA ASN A 217 9.74 12.00 14.13
C ASN A 217 10.42 13.38 14.08
N LYS A 218 9.85 14.39 14.75
CA LYS A 218 10.47 15.72 14.89
C LYS A 218 11.80 15.65 15.65
N GLN A 219 11.89 14.88 16.74
CA GLN A 219 13.13 14.69 17.50
C GLN A 219 14.19 13.97 16.67
N GLN A 220 13.84 12.90 15.95
CA GLN A 220 14.75 12.20 15.05
C GLN A 220 15.25 13.12 13.92
N ALA A 221 14.37 13.93 13.35
CA ALA A 221 14.74 14.90 12.33
C ALA A 221 15.62 16.04 12.88
N ALA A 222 15.40 16.50 14.12
CA ALA A 222 16.22 17.51 14.77
C ALA A 222 17.62 16.95 15.13
N TYR A 223 17.69 15.73 15.65
CA TYR A 223 18.95 15.04 15.94
C TYR A 223 19.79 14.85 14.68
N ARG A 224 19.17 14.40 13.57
CA ARG A 224 19.81 14.30 12.25
C ARG A 224 20.33 15.63 11.69
N LYS A 225 19.80 16.78 12.14
CA LYS A 225 20.29 18.11 11.75
C LYS A 225 21.47 18.62 12.60
N GLY A 226 21.63 18.09 13.82
CA GLY A 226 22.64 18.57 14.79
C GLY A 226 23.89 17.71 14.86
N GLU A 227 23.80 16.43 14.50
CA GLU A 227 24.95 15.52 14.48
C GLU A 227 25.47 15.38 13.05
N ALA A 228 26.69 15.89 12.80
CA ALA A 228 27.38 15.59 11.56
C ALA A 228 27.72 14.10 11.59
N VAL A 229 27.10 13.32 10.72
CA VAL A 229 27.48 11.91 10.54
C VAL A 229 28.91 11.93 10.02
N VAL A 230 29.87 11.54 10.87
CA VAL A 230 31.30 11.46 10.54
C VAL A 230 31.60 10.02 10.17
N ASP A 231 32.11 9.80 8.95
CA ASP A 231 32.51 8.48 8.49
C ASP A 231 33.78 7.99 9.21
N GLU A 232 34.12 6.71 9.06
CA GLU A 232 35.28 6.05 9.70
C GLU A 232 36.63 6.74 9.40
N ASP A 233 36.71 7.48 8.28
CA ASP A 233 37.88 8.27 7.85
C ASP A 233 37.89 9.72 8.37
N GLY A 234 36.93 10.12 9.23
CA GLY A 234 36.90 11.45 9.83
C GLY A 234 36.31 12.56 8.95
N PHE A 235 35.70 12.22 7.81
CA PHE A 235 35.01 13.17 6.95
C PHE A 235 33.53 13.32 7.35
N THR A 236 33.04 14.57 7.36
CA THR A 236 31.64 14.88 7.69
C THR A 236 30.76 14.78 6.44
N LEU A 237 29.75 13.90 6.46
CA LEU A 237 28.79 13.75 5.36
C LEU A 237 27.82 14.95 5.34
N VAL A 238 27.82 15.73 4.26
CA VAL A 238 26.87 16.83 4.07
C VAL A 238 25.51 16.27 3.65
N THR A 239 24.67 15.94 4.63
CA THR A 239 23.31 15.45 4.38
C THR A 239 22.42 16.61 3.90
N ARG A 240 21.76 16.42 2.75
CA ARG A 240 20.83 17.40 2.17
C ARG A 240 19.52 17.43 2.97
N GLY A 241 19.41 18.33 3.97
CA GLY A 241 18.14 18.47 4.69
C GLY A 241 18.11 19.45 5.86
N GLY A 242 17.74 20.72 5.58
CA GLY A 242 17.06 21.57 6.57
C GLY A 242 17.58 23.01 6.73
N ALA A 243 16.65 23.95 6.55
CA ALA A 243 16.55 25.37 6.98
C ALA A 243 17.72 26.35 6.78
N TYR A 244 18.96 25.92 6.60
CA TYR A 244 20.07 26.81 6.26
C TYR A 244 20.87 26.22 5.08
N GLY A 245 20.21 26.15 3.91
CA GLY A 245 20.84 25.70 2.67
C GLY A 245 19.93 24.90 1.73
N GLN A 246 18.86 25.55 1.24
CA GLN A 246 17.96 25.16 0.13
C GLN A 246 16.93 24.01 0.32
N THR A 247 15.68 24.48 0.47
CA THR A 247 14.39 24.06 -0.12
C THR A 247 14.19 22.62 -0.61
N LEU A 248 13.12 22.02 -0.05
CA LEU A 248 12.16 21.16 -0.75
C LEU A 248 12.05 21.51 -2.26
N GLY A 249 12.16 20.51 -3.13
CA GLY A 249 11.88 20.67 -4.56
C GLY A 249 13.05 21.22 -5.37
N GLY A 250 13.99 20.35 -5.73
CA GLY A 250 15.08 20.71 -6.63
C GLY A 250 16.09 19.59 -6.74
N GLY A 251 15.82 18.67 -7.68
CA GLY A 251 16.68 17.53 -7.99
C GLY A 251 18.11 18.00 -8.27
N VAL A 252 19.01 17.70 -7.34
CA VAL A 252 20.43 17.63 -7.67
C VAL A 252 20.65 16.22 -8.16
N GLY A 253 20.69 16.08 -9.48
CA GLY A 253 21.15 14.87 -10.12
C GLY A 253 22.56 14.61 -9.63
N VAL A 254 22.71 13.55 -8.83
CA VAL A 254 24.01 12.95 -8.56
C VAL A 254 24.61 12.69 -9.93
N ALA A 255 25.70 13.40 -10.24
CA ALA A 255 26.44 13.16 -11.46
C ALA A 255 27.10 11.78 -11.33
N ASN A 256 26.35 10.72 -11.64
CA ASN A 256 26.90 9.38 -11.87
C ASN A 256 27.73 9.42 -13.16
N LYS A 257 28.86 10.12 -13.11
CA LYS A 257 29.91 10.00 -14.11
C LYS A 257 30.85 8.93 -13.59
N LYS A 258 30.53 7.67 -13.90
CA LYS A 258 31.50 6.57 -13.79
C LYS A 258 32.77 7.06 -14.49
N PHE A 259 33.87 7.12 -13.76
CA PHE A 259 35.18 7.46 -14.28
C PHE A 259 35.56 6.37 -15.30
N GLN A 260 35.48 6.69 -16.59
CA GLN A 260 35.99 5.80 -17.65
C GLN A 260 37.45 6.15 -17.90
N GLU A 261 38.31 5.14 -17.75
CA GLU A 261 39.78 5.20 -17.87
C GLU A 261 40.28 5.44 -19.32
N THR A 262 39.38 5.44 -20.30
CA THR A 262 39.72 5.68 -21.71
C THR A 262 39.33 7.09 -22.13
N GLY A 263 40.33 7.97 -22.19
CA GLY A 263 40.19 9.38 -22.57
C GLY A 263 39.74 9.60 -24.01
N LYS A 264 38.43 9.49 -24.29
CA LYS A 264 37.82 10.01 -25.51
C LYS A 264 36.62 10.89 -25.18
N MET A 265 36.82 12.20 -25.30
CA MET A 265 35.78 13.21 -25.12
C MET A 265 34.84 13.23 -26.33
N ASN A 266 33.56 12.90 -26.12
CA ASN A 266 32.51 13.24 -27.06
C ASN A 266 32.33 14.77 -27.10
N ASN A 267 32.34 15.32 -28.33
CA ASN A 267 32.10 16.72 -28.65
C ASN A 267 30.71 17.18 -28.17
N ARG A 268 30.60 17.57 -26.90
CA ARG A 268 29.55 18.50 -26.45
C ARG A 268 30.04 19.90 -26.72
N LYS A 269 29.29 20.66 -27.53
CA LYS A 269 29.46 22.10 -27.73
C LYS A 269 29.79 22.75 -26.39
N LYS A 270 31.00 23.32 -26.29
CA LYS A 270 31.40 24.20 -25.18
C LYS A 270 30.27 25.22 -25.05
N LYS A 271 29.55 25.22 -23.91
CA LYS A 271 28.77 26.39 -23.52
C LYS A 271 29.79 27.52 -23.42
N GLU A 272 29.70 28.49 -24.33
CA GLU A 272 30.47 29.72 -24.24
C GLU A 272 30.33 30.27 -22.82
N GLY A 273 31.45 30.67 -22.24
CA GLY A 273 31.46 31.22 -20.90
C GLY A 273 30.45 32.36 -20.85
N LYS A 274 29.48 32.27 -19.94
CA LYS A 274 28.60 33.40 -19.64
C LYS A 274 29.44 34.47 -18.95
N GLU A 275 30.21 35.22 -19.71
CA GLU A 275 30.78 36.47 -19.23
C GLU A 275 29.58 37.34 -18.82
N LYS A 276 29.53 37.68 -17.53
CA LYS A 276 28.46 38.51 -16.99
C LYS A 276 28.67 39.93 -17.52
N GLU A 277 28.02 40.26 -18.64
CA GLU A 277 27.93 41.65 -19.09
C GLU A 277 27.33 42.50 -17.97
N SER A 278 28.08 43.51 -17.51
CA SER A 278 27.77 44.44 -16.40
C SER A 278 28.36 44.11 -15.03
N PHE A 279 29.32 43.18 -14.92
CA PHE A 279 29.95 42.91 -13.62
C PHE A 279 30.88 44.05 -13.16
N TYR A 280 31.63 44.65 -14.08
CA TYR A 280 32.60 45.70 -13.74
C TYR A 280 32.05 47.12 -13.97
N ALA A 281 32.44 48.05 -13.10
CA ALA A 281 32.02 49.46 -13.17
C ALA A 281 32.37 50.12 -14.51
N PHE A 282 33.50 49.76 -15.13
CA PHE A 282 33.89 50.27 -16.44
C PHE A 282 32.94 49.84 -17.57
N GLN A 283 32.35 48.64 -17.49
CA GLN A 283 31.38 48.15 -18.48
C GLN A 283 30.08 48.97 -18.42
N LYS A 284 29.65 49.36 -17.20
CA LYS A 284 28.50 50.25 -17.02
C LYS A 284 28.78 51.65 -17.57
N ALA A 285 29.95 52.20 -17.28
CA ALA A 285 30.37 53.51 -17.79
C ALA A 285 30.49 53.53 -19.32
N GLU A 286 31.02 52.47 -19.92
CA GLU A 286 31.16 52.37 -21.37
C GLU A 286 29.80 52.18 -22.07
N LYS A 287 28.89 51.40 -21.47
CA LYS A 287 27.51 51.27 -21.96
C LYS A 287 26.76 52.61 -21.94
N GLN A 288 26.92 53.39 -20.88
CA GLN A 288 26.34 54.74 -20.79
C GLN A 288 26.96 55.69 -21.82
N ARG A 289 28.28 55.64 -22.02
CA ARG A 289 28.97 56.47 -23.03
C ARG A 289 28.50 56.14 -24.44
N LYS A 290 28.36 54.85 -24.78
CA LYS A 290 27.80 54.41 -26.07
C LYS A 290 26.36 54.91 -26.26
N ALA A 291 25.52 54.76 -25.24
CA ALA A 291 24.13 55.26 -25.31
C ALA A 291 24.06 56.78 -25.58
N ILE A 292 24.92 57.59 -24.95
CA ILE A 292 24.97 59.04 -25.20
C ILE A 292 25.41 59.35 -26.65
N VAL A 293 26.39 58.61 -27.17
CA VAL A 293 26.86 58.75 -28.56
C VAL A 293 25.76 58.39 -29.55
N ASP A 294 25.03 57.30 -29.30
CA ASP A 294 23.93 56.86 -30.16
C ASP A 294 22.77 57.87 -30.16
N ILE A 295 22.44 58.45 -29.01
CA ILE A 295 21.44 59.53 -28.92
C ILE A 295 21.86 60.75 -29.74
N LYS A 296 23.13 61.16 -29.66
CA LYS A 296 23.64 62.28 -30.48
C LYS A 296 23.54 61.99 -31.97
N LYS A 297 23.94 60.77 -32.38
CA LYS A 297 23.86 60.34 -33.78
C LYS A 297 22.41 60.32 -34.29
N ASN A 298 21.48 59.82 -33.48
CA ASN A 298 20.06 59.79 -33.83
C ASN A 298 19.49 61.21 -33.90
N TRP A 299 19.88 62.11 -33.01
CA TRP A 299 19.45 63.50 -33.03
C TRP A 299 19.95 64.25 -34.28
N GLU A 300 21.21 64.03 -34.68
CA GLU A 300 21.75 64.58 -35.93
C GLU A 300 20.99 64.04 -37.16
N ALA A 301 20.70 62.74 -37.18
CA ALA A 301 19.90 62.12 -38.24
C ALA A 301 18.48 62.70 -38.31
N ASP A 302 17.84 62.92 -37.16
CA ASP A 302 16.50 63.51 -37.07
C ASP A 302 16.50 64.98 -37.46
N LYS A 303 17.52 65.75 -37.04
CA LYS A 303 17.71 67.15 -37.45
C LYS A 303 17.86 67.25 -38.97
N ALA A 304 18.67 66.39 -39.58
CA ALA A 304 18.81 66.32 -41.04
C ALA A 304 17.51 65.92 -41.73
N ARG A 305 16.72 65.02 -41.14
CA ARG A 305 15.38 64.65 -41.68
C ARG A 305 14.41 65.83 -41.61
N ILE A 306 14.42 66.58 -40.51
CA ILE A 306 13.56 67.77 -40.32
C ILE A 306 13.98 68.89 -41.27
N GLU A 307 15.27 69.09 -41.51
CA GLU A 307 15.78 70.08 -42.47
C GLU A 307 15.29 69.77 -43.89
N LYS A 308 15.41 68.51 -44.34
CA LYS A 308 14.84 68.05 -45.62
C LYS A 308 13.31 68.26 -45.71
N LEU A 309 12.59 68.04 -44.61
CA LEU A 309 11.14 68.30 -44.53
C LEU A 309 10.81 69.80 -44.55
N LYS A 310 11.66 70.66 -44.00
CA LYS A 310 11.50 72.12 -44.04
C LYS A 310 11.84 72.69 -45.42
N GLU A 311 12.85 72.15 -46.10
CA GLU A 311 13.20 72.52 -47.48
C GLU A 311 12.10 72.13 -48.47
N SER A 312 11.52 70.94 -48.33
CA SER A 312 10.36 70.52 -49.16
C SER A 312 9.08 71.30 -48.84
N ARG A 313 8.93 71.82 -47.62
CA ARG A 313 7.81 72.69 -47.21
C ARG A 313 8.06 74.18 -47.38
N LYS A 314 9.19 74.58 -47.98
CA LYS A 314 9.48 75.98 -48.30
C LYS A 314 8.56 76.42 -49.44
N TYR A 315 7.41 76.97 -49.05
CA TYR A 315 6.44 77.59 -49.94
C TYR A 315 7.12 78.69 -50.74
N LYS A 316 7.08 78.57 -52.08
CA LYS A 316 7.50 79.60 -53.02
C LYS A 316 6.25 80.26 -53.59
N PRO A 317 5.83 81.42 -53.08
CA PRO A 317 4.85 82.22 -53.79
C PRO A 317 5.59 82.97 -54.90
N TYR A 318 5.19 82.68 -56.14
CA TYR A 318 5.67 83.25 -57.41
C TYR A 318 6.96 82.65 -57.98
#